data_AF-A0A969TYF7-F1
#
_entry.id   AF-A0A969TYF7-F1
#
_cell.length_a   1.000
_cell.length_b   1.000
_cell.length_c   1.000
_cell.angle_alpha   90.00
_cell.angle_beta   90.00
_cell.angle_gamma   90.00
#
_symmetry.space_group_name_H-M   'P 1'
#
loop_
_entity.id
_entity.type
_entity.pdbx_description
1 polymer ?
#
loop_
_entity_poly.entity_id
_entity_poly.type
_entity_poly.pdbx_seq_one_letter_code
_entity_poly.pdbx_strand_id
1 'polypeptide(L)'
;MLIHQSENLPQTAKNDYPSLAPQPELAQGVAIAGIIDVGGAPKIIVKAPGERVSRYVQVGDYLSNGQVLVKRIEKYQSPSPVVVLEELGQEVYKEVGEGMAQEPSKLTQQPSLTNGAGETMAMMPQL
;
A
#
# COMPACT_ATOMS: atom_id res chain seq x y z
N MET A 1 -58.69 -31.55 -10.62
CA MET A 1 -57.96 -30.42 -11.22
C MET A 1 -56.76 -30.17 -10.33
N LEU A 2 -55.63 -30.85 -10.60
CA LEU A 2 -54.43 -30.74 -9.77
C LEU A 2 -53.63 -29.51 -10.22
N ILE A 3 -53.34 -28.66 -9.25
CA ILE A 3 -52.55 -27.44 -9.37
C ILE A 3 -51.12 -27.73 -9.84
N HIS A 4 -50.64 -26.94 -10.80
CA HIS A 4 -49.25 -26.93 -11.22
C HIS A 4 -48.37 -26.46 -10.04
N GLN A 5 -47.48 -27.32 -9.55
CA GLN A 5 -46.35 -26.87 -8.77
C GLN A 5 -45.17 -26.68 -9.72
N SER A 6 -44.81 -25.43 -9.97
CA SER A 6 -43.54 -25.05 -10.56
C SER A 6 -42.43 -25.54 -9.64
N GLU A 7 -41.77 -26.63 -10.01
CA GLU A 7 -40.51 -27.03 -9.36
C GLU A 7 -39.47 -25.95 -9.66
N ASN A 8 -39.36 -25.02 -8.73
CA ASN A 8 -38.33 -24.01 -8.70
C ASN A 8 -37.02 -24.74 -8.38
N LEU A 9 -36.29 -25.14 -9.44
CA LEU A 9 -34.94 -25.67 -9.35
C LEU A 9 -34.13 -24.77 -8.39
N PRO A 10 -33.48 -25.31 -7.35
CA PRO A 10 -32.57 -24.52 -6.53
C PRO A 10 -31.38 -24.11 -7.41
N GLN A 11 -31.45 -22.92 -8.00
CA GLN A 11 -30.33 -22.22 -8.64
C GLN A 11 -29.39 -21.67 -7.55
N THR A 12 -28.84 -22.54 -6.70
CA THR A 12 -27.85 -22.17 -5.67
C THR A 12 -26.82 -23.28 -5.50
N ALA A 13 -26.11 -23.59 -6.57
CA ALA A 13 -24.75 -24.10 -6.44
C ALA A 13 -23.90 -23.24 -7.37
N LYS A 14 -23.66 -21.99 -6.95
CA LYS A 14 -22.55 -21.22 -7.50
C LYS A 14 -21.31 -22.05 -7.23
N ASN A 15 -20.73 -22.61 -8.27
CA ASN A 15 -19.51 -23.41 -8.25
C ASN A 15 -18.47 -22.81 -7.28
N ASP A 16 -18.38 -23.36 -6.07
CA ASP A 16 -17.37 -23.07 -5.04
C ASP A 16 -16.11 -23.92 -5.30
N TYR A 17 -15.76 -24.15 -6.57
CA TYR A 17 -14.49 -24.79 -6.87
C TYR A 17 -13.41 -23.74 -6.62
N PRO A 18 -12.42 -23.99 -5.74
CA PRO A 18 -11.29 -23.08 -5.61
C PRO A 18 -10.66 -22.94 -6.99
N SER A 19 -10.51 -21.70 -7.46
CA SER A 19 -9.79 -21.43 -8.69
C SER A 19 -8.36 -21.92 -8.50
N LEU A 20 -8.00 -23.01 -9.18
CA LEU A 20 -6.63 -23.57 -9.20
C LEU A 20 -5.66 -22.68 -9.98
N ALA A 21 -6.10 -21.53 -10.49
CA ALA A 21 -5.22 -20.56 -11.11
C ALA A 21 -4.20 -20.09 -10.07
N PRO A 22 -2.90 -20.04 -10.43
CA PRO A 22 -1.89 -19.50 -9.52
C PRO A 22 -2.27 -18.06 -9.14
N GLN A 23 -2.04 -17.70 -7.88
CA GLN A 23 -2.35 -16.36 -7.38
C GLN A 23 -1.14 -15.44 -7.56
N PRO A 24 -1.36 -14.14 -7.82
CA PRO A 24 -0.29 -13.16 -7.93
C PRO A 24 0.17 -12.70 -6.53
N GLU A 25 0.71 -13.64 -5.73
CA GLU A 25 1.03 -13.41 -4.32
C GLU A 25 2.14 -12.37 -4.14
N LEU A 26 3.10 -12.31 -5.07
CA LEU A 26 4.20 -11.34 -4.98
C LEU A 26 3.69 -9.93 -5.23
N ALA A 27 2.86 -9.72 -6.24
CA ALA A 27 2.26 -8.43 -6.55
C ALA A 27 1.28 -7.99 -5.45
N GLN A 28 0.49 -8.92 -4.89
CA GLN A 28 -0.39 -8.65 -3.74
C GLN A 28 0.40 -8.16 -2.51
N GLY A 29 1.56 -8.77 -2.27
CA GLY A 29 2.46 -8.44 -1.16
C GLY A 29 3.29 -7.16 -1.33
N VAL A 30 3.25 -6.48 -2.48
CA VAL A 30 3.95 -5.19 -2.65
C VAL A 30 3.23 -4.11 -1.85
N ALA A 31 3.98 -3.33 -1.08
CA ALA A 31 3.49 -2.11 -0.45
C ALA A 31 3.87 -0.89 -1.30
N ILE A 32 2.89 0.01 -1.53
CA ILE A 32 3.09 1.25 -2.29
C ILE A 32 3.07 2.42 -1.30
N ALA A 33 4.20 3.09 -1.10
CA ALA A 33 4.30 4.19 -0.14
C ALA A 33 3.74 5.51 -0.68
N GLY A 34 3.99 5.77 -1.96
CA GLY A 34 3.85 7.09 -2.54
C GLY A 34 4.25 7.11 -4.00
N ILE A 35 3.87 8.20 -4.66
CA ILE A 35 4.37 8.56 -5.99
C ILE A 35 4.91 9.98 -5.88
N ILE A 36 6.09 10.21 -6.44
CA ILE A 36 6.77 11.51 -6.45
C ILE A 36 7.17 11.86 -7.88
N ASP A 37 7.22 13.14 -8.23
CA ASP A 37 7.77 13.59 -9.49
C ASP A 37 9.26 13.94 -9.34
N VAL A 38 10.11 13.29 -10.14
CA VAL A 38 11.55 13.56 -10.20
C VAL A 38 11.92 13.96 -11.62
N GLY A 39 12.29 15.22 -11.82
CA GLY A 39 12.66 15.74 -13.13
C GLY A 39 11.51 15.71 -14.16
N GLY A 40 10.26 15.81 -13.69
CA GLY A 40 9.07 15.74 -14.55
C GLY A 40 8.61 14.32 -14.90
N ALA A 41 9.21 13.29 -14.29
CA ALA A 41 8.80 11.91 -14.46
C ALA A 41 8.30 11.32 -13.13
N PRO A 42 7.15 10.61 -13.11
CA PRO A 42 6.63 9.98 -11.91
C PRO A 42 7.51 8.79 -11.50
N LYS A 43 7.83 8.72 -10.20
CA LYS A 43 8.53 7.63 -9.53
C LYS A 43 7.68 7.11 -8.39
N ILE A 44 7.53 5.80 -8.32
CA ILE A 44 6.75 5.10 -7.30
C ILE A 44 7.71 4.62 -6.22
N ILE A 45 7.36 4.84 -4.96
CA ILE A 45 8.09 4.34 -3.81
C ILE A 45 7.45 3.01 -3.42
N VAL A 46 8.20 1.92 -3.56
CA VAL A 46 7.69 0.55 -3.33
C VAL A 46 8.56 -0.20 -2.32
N LYS A 47 7.94 -1.14 -1.62
CA LYS A 47 8.62 -2.19 -0.87
C LYS A 47 8.05 -3.53 -1.35
N ALA A 48 8.84 -4.29 -2.11
CA ALA A 48 8.41 -5.61 -2.56
C ALA A 48 8.53 -6.64 -1.42
N PRO A 49 7.76 -7.74 -1.47
CA PRO A 49 7.88 -8.81 -0.49
C PRO A 49 9.31 -9.38 -0.48
N GLY A 50 9.85 -9.60 0.71
CA GLY A 50 11.23 -10.04 0.91
C GLY A 50 12.29 -8.92 0.88
N GLU A 51 11.94 -7.69 0.46
CA GLU A 51 12.88 -6.58 0.48
C GLU A 51 13.00 -5.93 1.85
N ARG A 52 14.26 -5.70 2.25
CA ARG A 52 14.55 -5.02 3.53
C ARG A 52 14.22 -3.54 3.47
N VAL A 53 14.43 -2.87 2.33
CA VAL A 53 14.28 -1.43 2.16
C VAL A 53 13.29 -1.09 1.06
N SER A 54 12.73 0.11 1.12
CA SER A 54 11.93 0.67 0.03
C SER A 54 12.85 1.22 -1.07
N ARG A 55 12.35 1.26 -2.31
CA ARG A 55 13.08 1.77 -3.47
C ARG A 55 12.18 2.55 -4.42
N TYR A 56 12.81 3.31 -5.31
CA TYR A 56 12.14 4.06 -6.38
C TYR A 56 12.08 3.22 -7.65
N VAL A 57 10.90 3.14 -8.24
CA VAL A 57 10.67 2.48 -9.54
C VAL A 57 9.79 3.35 -10.42
N GLN A 58 9.74 3.05 -11.70
CA GLN A 58 8.84 3.68 -12.66
C GLN A 58 7.99 2.63 -13.39
N VAL A 59 7.02 3.10 -14.18
CA VAL A 59 6.26 2.22 -15.08
C VAL A 59 7.22 1.55 -16.06
N GLY A 60 7.08 0.23 -16.20
CA GLY A 60 7.96 -0.63 -16.99
C GLY A 60 9.06 -1.33 -16.19
N ASP A 61 9.33 -0.90 -14.95
CA ASP A 61 10.30 -1.58 -14.08
C ASP A 61 9.74 -2.89 -13.52
N TYR A 62 10.65 -3.77 -13.08
CA TYR A 62 10.33 -5.04 -12.46
C TYR A 62 10.73 -5.11 -10.97
N LEU A 63 9.90 -5.79 -10.18
CA LEU A 63 10.12 -6.12 -8.79
C LEU A 63 10.30 -7.63 -8.61
N SER A 64 10.66 -8.05 -7.40
CA SER A 64 10.70 -9.47 -6.99
C SER A 64 11.48 -10.36 -7.98
N ASN A 65 12.68 -9.96 -8.37
CA ASN A 65 13.54 -10.65 -9.35
C ASN A 65 12.90 -10.84 -10.75
N GLY A 66 12.16 -9.84 -11.24
CA GLY A 66 11.59 -9.89 -12.60
C GLY A 66 10.18 -10.47 -12.69
N GLN A 67 9.59 -10.90 -11.56
CA GLN A 67 8.30 -11.59 -11.56
C GLN A 67 7.11 -10.64 -11.57
N VAL A 68 7.29 -9.42 -11.04
CA VAL A 68 6.22 -8.43 -10.94
C VAL A 68 6.59 -7.22 -11.81
N LEU A 69 5.73 -6.88 -12.76
CA LEU A 69 5.86 -5.71 -13.62
C LEU A 69 5.07 -4.53 -13.02
N VAL A 70 5.67 -3.34 -13.00
CA VAL A 70 4.96 -2.09 -12.74
C VAL A 70 4.30 -1.63 -14.05
N LYS A 71 3.01 -1.94 -14.24
CA LYS A 71 2.36 -1.84 -15.54
C LYS A 71 1.88 -0.44 -15.88
N ARG A 72 1.24 0.26 -14.93
CA ARG A 72 0.74 1.64 -15.12
C ARG A 72 0.35 2.29 -13.80
N ILE A 73 0.11 3.59 -13.86
CA ILE A 73 -0.51 4.37 -12.80
C ILE A 73 -1.86 4.86 -13.31
N GLU A 74 -2.92 4.53 -12.59
CA GLU A 74 -4.27 5.02 -12.83
C GLU A 74 -4.61 6.15 -11.88
N LYS A 75 -5.46 7.08 -12.34
CA LYS A 75 -5.95 8.20 -11.54
C LYS A 75 -4.82 9.02 -10.88
N TYR A 76 -3.69 9.21 -11.59
CA TYR A 76 -2.50 9.89 -11.04
C TYR A 76 -2.78 11.26 -10.41
N GLN A 77 -3.72 12.02 -10.98
CA GLN A 77 -4.11 13.36 -10.51
C GLN A 77 -5.20 13.32 -9.41
N SER A 78 -5.60 12.14 -8.95
CA SER A 78 -6.60 11.97 -7.89
C SER A 78 -5.91 11.87 -6.52
N PRO A 79 -6.62 12.17 -5.42
CA PRO A 79 -6.08 12.04 -4.06
C PRO A 79 -5.69 10.60 -3.69
N SER A 80 -6.26 9.61 -4.40
CA SER A 80 -5.99 8.18 -4.22
C SER A 80 -5.58 7.58 -5.56
N PRO A 81 -4.33 7.76 -6.00
CA PRO A 81 -3.83 7.13 -7.21
C PRO A 81 -3.66 5.62 -7.01
N VAL A 82 -3.81 4.87 -8.10
CA VAL A 82 -3.74 3.40 -8.09
C VAL A 82 -2.56 2.96 -8.95
N VAL A 83 -1.66 2.17 -8.38
CA VAL A 83 -0.59 1.52 -9.13
C VAL A 83 -1.08 0.15 -9.55
N VAL A 84 -1.01 -0.14 -10.86
CA VAL A 84 -1.36 -1.44 -11.40
C VAL A 84 -0.08 -2.24 -11.61
N LEU A 85 0.00 -3.36 -10.91
CA LEU A 85 1.06 -4.35 -11.02
C LEU A 85 0.57 -5.52 -11.87
N GLU A 86 1.49 -6.22 -12.52
CA GLU A 86 1.19 -7.46 -13.22
C GLU A 86 2.12 -8.56 -12.75
N GLU A 87 1.54 -9.72 -12.46
CA GLU A 87 2.26 -10.95 -12.13
C GLU A 87 1.48 -12.12 -12.73
N LEU A 88 2.18 -13.07 -13.37
CA LEU A 88 1.54 -14.22 -14.03
C LEU A 88 0.44 -13.84 -15.04
N GLY A 89 0.53 -12.64 -15.64
CA GLY A 89 -0.49 -12.09 -16.56
C GLY A 89 -1.76 -11.59 -15.87
N GLN A 90 -1.80 -11.57 -14.53
CA GLN A 90 -2.91 -11.03 -13.74
C GLN A 90 -2.57 -9.64 -13.22
N GLU A 91 -3.54 -8.73 -13.30
CA GLU A 91 -3.40 -7.37 -12.83
C GLU A 91 -3.80 -7.25 -11.35
N VAL A 92 -2.94 -6.62 -10.56
CA VAL A 92 -3.16 -6.33 -9.15
C VAL A 92 -3.19 -4.82 -8.98
N TYR A 93 -4.28 -4.33 -8.41
CA TYR A 93 -4.54 -2.90 -8.20
C TYR A 93 -4.16 -2.56 -6.77
N LYS A 94 -3.22 -1.63 -6.60
CA LYS A 94 -2.71 -1.20 -5.29
C LYS A 94 -2.92 0.30 -5.11
N GLU A 95 -3.71 0.68 -4.11
CA GLU A 95 -3.81 2.09 -3.75
C GLU A 95 -2.50 2.58 -3.11
N VAL A 96 -2.14 3.84 -3.34
CA VAL A 96 -1.02 4.44 -2.63
C VAL A 96 -1.34 4.51 -1.13
N GLY A 97 -0.39 4.05 -0.30
CA GLY A 97 -0.55 3.87 1.14
C GLY A 97 -1.01 2.46 1.54
N GLU A 98 -1.43 1.63 0.59
CA GLU A 98 -1.89 0.27 0.86
C GLU A 98 -0.71 -0.67 1.19
N GLY A 99 -0.88 -1.49 2.24
CA GLY A 99 0.14 -2.44 2.69
C GLY A 99 1.21 -1.84 3.60
N MET A 100 1.16 -0.53 3.87
CA MET A 100 1.87 0.05 5.00
C MET A 100 1.01 -0.11 6.24
N ALA A 101 1.47 -0.91 7.21
CA ALA A 101 0.89 -0.84 8.54
C ALA A 101 0.95 0.63 8.96
N GLN A 102 -0.21 1.25 9.14
CA GLN A 102 -0.28 2.55 9.78
C GLN A 102 0.31 2.34 11.18
N GLU A 103 1.57 2.69 11.38
CA GLU A 103 1.95 3.11 12.72
C GLU A 103 0.96 4.24 13.03
N PRO A 104 0.15 4.14 14.10
CA PRO A 104 -0.77 5.22 14.43
C PRO A 104 0.09 6.46 14.50
N SER A 105 -0.22 7.45 13.66
CA SER A 105 0.41 8.75 13.70
C SER A 105 0.26 9.29 15.11
N LYS A 106 1.23 9.00 16.00
CA LYS A 106 1.46 9.82 17.16
C LYS A 106 1.92 11.13 16.56
N LEU A 107 0.93 12.00 16.42
CA LEU A 107 1.03 13.43 16.25
C LEU A 107 2.13 13.94 17.18
N THR A 108 3.38 13.87 16.74
CA THR A 108 4.50 14.51 17.41
C THR A 108 4.45 15.94 16.91
N GLN A 109 3.44 16.66 17.40
CA GLN A 109 3.55 18.10 17.59
C GLN A 109 4.76 18.29 18.51
N GLN A 110 5.88 18.59 17.86
CA GLN A 110 7.08 19.32 18.26
C GLN A 110 7.52 19.25 19.73
N PRO A 111 8.82 19.04 20.01
CA PRO A 111 9.36 19.44 21.30
C PRO A 111 9.12 20.95 21.48
N SER A 112 8.20 21.30 22.38
CA SER A 112 8.03 22.67 22.84
C SER A 112 9.37 23.18 23.36
N LEU A 113 9.87 24.25 22.74
CA LEU A 113 11.02 24.99 23.25
C LEU A 113 10.76 25.38 24.70
N THR A 114 11.72 25.01 25.54
CA THR A 114 11.91 25.38 26.93
C THR A 114 11.51 26.85 27.19
N ASN A 115 10.45 27.05 27.97
CA ASN A 115 10.26 28.29 28.70
C ASN A 115 10.91 28.11 30.08
N GLY A 116 12.15 28.59 30.18
CA GLY A 116 12.81 28.82 31.45
C GLY A 116 12.02 29.84 32.27
N ALA A 117 11.51 29.39 33.41
CA ALA A 117 11.09 30.25 34.51
C ALA A 117 11.14 29.40 35.79
N GLY A 118 12.33 29.28 36.36
CA GLY A 118 12.49 28.48 37.57
C GLY A 118 13.85 28.50 38.26
N GLU A 119 14.79 29.39 37.92
CA GLU A 119 16.07 29.44 38.66
C GLU A 119 16.54 30.89 38.85
N THR A 120 15.91 31.56 39.81
CA THR A 120 16.56 32.67 40.51
C THR A 120 17.77 32.13 41.28
N MET A 121 18.95 32.49 40.80
CA MET A 121 20.20 32.72 41.54
C MET A 121 20.18 32.41 43.05
N ALA A 122 20.95 31.39 43.43
CA ALA A 122 21.79 31.39 44.64
C ALA A 122 23.02 30.50 44.34
N MET A 123 24.04 31.04 43.68
CA MET A 123 25.28 31.47 44.34
C MET A 123 25.94 30.35 45.16
N MET A 124 26.80 29.57 44.50
CA MET A 124 27.97 29.02 45.17
C MET A 124 29.15 29.95 44.85
N PRO A 125 29.92 30.37 45.86
CA PRO A 125 31.36 30.26 45.70
C PRO A 125 31.96 29.47 46.86
N GLN A 126 32.74 28.47 46.50
CA GLN A 126 33.67 27.82 47.40
C GLN A 126 34.86 28.76 47.62
N LEU A 127 35.09 29.17 48.87
CA LEU A 127 36.36 29.23 49.62
C LEU A 127 36.14 29.92 50.97
#